data_AF-A0A374WEM0-F1
#
_entry.id   AF-A0A374WEM0-F1
#
_cell.length_a   1.000
_cell.length_b   1.000
_cell.length_c   1.000
_cell.angle_alpha   90.00
_cell.angle_beta   90.00
_cell.angle_gamma   90.00
#
_symmetry.space_group_name_H-M   'P 1'
#
loop_
_entity.id
_entity.type
_entity.pdbx_description
1 polymer ?
#
loop_
_entity_poly.entity_id
_entity_poly.type
_entity_poly.pdbx_seq_one_letter_code
_entity_poly.pdbx_strand_id
1 'polypeptide(L)'
;MKKILSLMALAMIVAFSSCNNDDDENNITCSFKGMLIEPNSEYLSNESNGTDTNNEFGSVYTSTFTDNTKTFVFDNYSADWVGSGKYSLSGGFTYTNKTDITTTNSIAAITGKGVNGDTYVTAFIDGMNQHAIKFANNASHKLKSAYFTNTTYSYLSMKNGDNNTKQFTADDWFKLTITGSLTDKETGKVDFYLAKDGTIINTWTLVDLSALGTVDKITFSLSSSDNGEWGMNTPAYFSMDQLTIEL
;
A
#
# COMPACT_ATOMS: atom_id res chain seq x y z
N MET A 1 -71.43 -41.06 9.00
CA MET A 1 -70.23 -41.93 9.07
C MET A 1 -69.32 -41.61 7.91
N LYS A 2 -68.06 -41.21 8.17
CA LYS A 2 -66.88 -41.20 7.26
C LYS A 2 -67.00 -40.28 6.02
N LYS A 3 -66.06 -39.42 5.64
CA LYS A 3 -64.66 -39.17 6.02
C LYS A 3 -64.29 -37.76 5.53
N ILE A 4 -63.43 -37.12 6.32
CA ILE A 4 -62.69 -35.89 6.06
C ILE A 4 -61.84 -36.02 4.79
N LEU A 5 -61.86 -35.00 3.93
CA LEU A 5 -60.73 -34.70 3.04
C LEU A 5 -60.25 -33.27 3.33
N SER A 6 -59.06 -33.22 3.91
CA SER A 6 -58.26 -32.03 4.19
C SER A 6 -57.55 -31.60 2.91
N LEU A 7 -57.73 -30.34 2.48
CA LEU A 7 -56.90 -29.71 1.46
C LEU A 7 -56.21 -28.51 2.11
N MET A 8 -54.98 -28.73 2.58
CA MET A 8 -54.18 -27.70 3.24
C MET A 8 -53.22 -27.13 2.20
N ALA A 9 -53.47 -25.89 1.77
CA ALA A 9 -52.56 -25.14 0.92
C ALA A 9 -51.37 -24.65 1.75
N LEU A 10 -50.18 -25.16 1.44
CA LEU A 10 -48.94 -24.76 2.08
C LEU A 10 -48.39 -23.55 1.31
N ALA A 11 -48.68 -22.34 1.80
CA ALA A 11 -47.99 -21.13 1.35
C ALA A 11 -46.63 -21.07 2.04
N MET A 12 -45.55 -21.38 1.31
CA MET A 12 -44.18 -21.12 1.77
C MET A 12 -43.95 -19.61 1.76
N ILE A 13 -43.93 -19.01 2.94
CA ILE A 13 -43.34 -17.68 3.16
C ILE A 13 -41.84 -17.88 3.14
N VAL A 14 -41.20 -17.55 2.02
CA VAL A 14 -39.74 -17.43 1.95
C VAL A 14 -39.40 -16.09 2.60
N ALA A 15 -39.04 -16.13 3.88
CA ALA A 15 -38.39 -15.01 4.52
C ALA A 15 -36.99 -14.89 3.91
N PHE A 16 -36.81 -13.98 2.97
CA PHE A 16 -35.48 -13.50 2.62
C PHE A 16 -34.99 -12.70 3.84
N SER A 17 -34.25 -13.38 4.73
CA SER A 17 -33.31 -12.68 5.60
C SER A 17 -32.24 -12.09 4.68
N SER A 18 -32.47 -10.86 4.23
CA SER A 18 -31.40 -9.99 3.77
C SER A 18 -30.51 -9.77 4.99
N CYS A 19 -29.44 -10.57 5.11
CA CYS A 19 -28.28 -10.13 5.86
C CYS A 19 -27.72 -8.95 5.06
N ASN A 20 -28.31 -7.76 5.24
CA ASN A 20 -27.56 -6.54 5.07
C ASN A 20 -26.50 -6.60 6.15
N ASN A 21 -25.25 -6.86 5.76
CA ASN A 21 -24.13 -6.46 6.58
C ASN A 21 -24.15 -4.93 6.57
N ASP A 22 -24.79 -4.34 7.57
CA ASP A 22 -24.81 -2.89 7.81
C ASP A 22 -23.40 -2.33 8.15
N ASP A 23 -22.36 -3.17 8.12
CA ASP A 23 -20.96 -2.81 8.40
C ASP A 23 -20.23 -2.14 7.21
N ASP A 24 -20.80 -2.17 6.00
CA ASP A 24 -20.18 -1.60 4.79
C ASP A 24 -20.59 -0.13 4.51
N GLU A 25 -21.62 0.42 5.17
CA GLU A 25 -22.08 1.79 4.91
C GLU A 25 -21.20 2.89 5.54
N ASN A 26 -20.25 2.55 6.43
CA ASN A 26 -19.45 3.53 7.19
C ASN A 26 -17.94 3.49 6.87
N ASN A 27 -17.52 3.02 5.70
CA ASN A 27 -16.09 2.99 5.35
C ASN A 27 -15.81 3.71 4.03
N ILE A 28 -14.62 4.32 3.93
CA ILE A 28 -14.06 4.76 2.65
C ILE A 28 -12.77 3.99 2.40
N THR A 29 -12.71 3.31 1.25
CA THR A 29 -11.52 2.60 0.77
C THR A 29 -10.88 3.34 -0.39
N CYS A 30 -9.58 3.60 -0.29
CA CYS A 30 -8.77 4.25 -1.32
C CYS A 30 -8.87 3.51 -2.66
N SER A 31 -8.98 4.27 -3.76
CA SER A 31 -9.07 3.69 -5.11
C SER A 31 -8.39 4.55 -6.18
N PHE A 32 -7.58 3.89 -7.01
CA PHE A 32 -6.94 4.47 -8.21
C PHE A 32 -7.48 3.89 -9.52
N LYS A 33 -8.60 3.16 -9.46
CA LYS A 33 -9.19 2.49 -10.63
C LYS A 33 -9.39 3.46 -11.79
N GLY A 34 -8.84 3.12 -12.96
CA GLY A 34 -8.99 3.91 -14.18
C GLY A 34 -8.15 5.20 -14.23
N MET A 35 -7.27 5.46 -13.27
CA MET A 35 -6.36 6.61 -13.32
C MET A 35 -5.13 6.38 -14.20
N LEU A 36 -4.81 5.12 -14.52
CA LEU A 36 -3.80 4.74 -15.49
C LEU A 36 -4.47 4.23 -16.77
N ILE A 37 -4.08 4.81 -17.91
CA ILE A 37 -4.57 4.42 -19.23
C ILE A 37 -3.68 3.32 -19.82
N GLU A 38 -2.36 3.47 -19.69
CA GLU A 38 -1.39 2.56 -20.28
C GLU A 38 -1.07 1.38 -19.34
N PRO A 39 -0.90 0.15 -19.87
CA PRO A 39 -0.41 -0.97 -19.08
C PRO A 39 1.06 -0.77 -18.67
N ASN A 40 1.46 -1.37 -17.54
CA ASN A 40 2.81 -1.27 -17.00
C ASN A 40 3.31 0.17 -16.78
N SER A 41 2.40 1.03 -16.36
CA SER A 41 2.64 2.44 -16.05
C SER A 41 2.50 2.73 -14.55
N GLU A 42 2.83 3.96 -14.19
CA GLU A 42 2.83 4.47 -12.83
C GLU A 42 2.69 5.99 -12.85
N TYR A 43 2.26 6.54 -11.72
CA TYR A 43 2.30 7.99 -11.51
C TYR A 43 3.71 8.45 -11.14
N LEU A 44 4.22 9.46 -11.83
CA LEU A 44 5.48 10.10 -11.49
C LEU A 44 5.31 11.61 -11.57
N SER A 45 5.81 12.30 -10.54
CA SER A 45 6.04 13.74 -10.62
C SER A 45 7.06 14.04 -11.71
N ASN A 46 6.86 15.14 -12.44
CA ASN A 46 7.73 15.66 -13.47
C ASN A 46 7.48 17.17 -13.62
N GLU A 47 8.15 17.80 -14.57
CA GLU A 47 8.02 19.24 -14.88
C GLU A 47 6.59 19.75 -15.11
N SER A 48 5.65 18.90 -15.50
CA SER A 48 4.26 19.30 -15.77
C SER A 48 3.34 19.26 -14.56
N ASN A 49 3.68 18.47 -13.52
CA ASN A 49 2.77 18.16 -12.42
C ASN A 49 3.45 18.22 -11.03
N GLY A 50 4.74 18.52 -10.95
CA GLY A 50 5.52 18.59 -9.73
C GLY A 50 6.39 19.83 -9.64
N THR A 51 6.92 20.06 -8.45
CA THR A 51 7.89 21.13 -8.16
C THR A 51 9.28 20.54 -8.19
N ASP A 52 10.16 21.08 -9.03
CA ASP A 52 11.57 20.74 -9.03
C ASP A 52 12.23 21.24 -7.75
N THR A 53 12.78 20.32 -6.99
CA THR A 53 13.47 20.60 -5.73
C THR A 53 14.98 20.51 -5.84
N ASN A 54 15.52 20.10 -7.01
CA ASN A 54 16.94 19.92 -7.34
C ASN A 54 17.84 19.46 -6.19
N ASN A 55 18.38 18.24 -6.27
CA ASN A 55 19.42 17.80 -5.33
C ASN A 55 20.77 17.65 -6.02
N GLU A 56 21.81 17.34 -5.25
CA GLU A 56 23.19 17.15 -5.75
C GLU A 56 23.32 16.02 -6.80
N PHE A 57 22.28 15.19 -6.96
CA PHE A 57 22.25 14.00 -7.81
C PHE A 57 21.33 14.14 -9.05
N GLY A 58 20.67 15.30 -9.23
CA GLY A 58 19.82 15.60 -10.37
C GLY A 58 18.50 16.29 -10.00
N SER A 59 17.64 16.45 -11.00
CA SER A 59 16.31 17.03 -10.80
C SER A 59 15.38 16.03 -10.11
N VAL A 60 14.87 16.43 -8.94
CA VAL A 60 13.87 15.69 -8.17
C VAL A 60 12.59 16.49 -8.15
N TYR A 61 11.55 15.93 -8.75
CA TYR A 61 10.22 16.52 -8.76
C TYR A 61 9.40 15.96 -7.62
N THR A 62 8.73 16.86 -6.90
CA THR A 62 7.86 16.53 -5.78
C THR A 62 6.44 16.97 -6.08
N SER A 63 5.47 16.13 -5.77
CA SER A 63 4.05 16.50 -5.84
C SER A 63 3.25 15.71 -4.82
N THR A 64 1.94 15.94 -4.83
CA THR A 64 0.99 15.01 -4.22
C THR A 64 0.02 14.52 -5.27
N PHE A 65 -0.56 13.34 -5.06
CA PHE A 65 -1.71 12.86 -5.81
C PHE A 65 -2.84 12.46 -4.86
N THR A 66 -4.07 12.58 -5.34
CA THR A 66 -5.27 12.24 -4.60
C THR A 66 -6.01 11.11 -5.30
N ASP A 67 -6.54 10.18 -4.52
CA ASP A 67 -7.31 9.05 -5.03
C ASP A 67 -8.69 9.45 -5.63
N ASN A 68 -9.42 8.48 -6.15
CA ASN A 68 -10.75 8.69 -6.73
C ASN A 68 -11.80 9.10 -5.69
N THR A 69 -11.66 8.68 -4.42
CA THR A 69 -12.59 9.06 -3.35
C THR A 69 -12.38 10.49 -2.85
N LYS A 70 -11.32 11.18 -3.31
CA LYS A 70 -10.93 12.52 -2.86
C LYS A 70 -10.64 12.60 -1.36
N THR A 71 -10.24 11.48 -0.77
CA THR A 71 -10.01 11.35 0.67
C THR A 71 -8.52 11.26 0.96
N PHE A 72 -7.78 10.46 0.20
CA PHE A 72 -6.40 10.14 0.51
C PHE A 72 -5.43 10.92 -0.38
N VAL A 73 -4.50 11.63 0.24
CA VAL A 73 -3.48 12.45 -0.42
C VAL A 73 -2.10 11.86 -0.13
N PHE A 74 -1.36 11.53 -1.17
CA PHE A 74 -0.09 10.81 -1.09
C PHE A 74 1.04 11.70 -1.58
N ASP A 75 2.15 11.72 -0.84
CA ASP A 75 3.39 12.37 -1.28
C ASP A 75 4.07 11.53 -2.40
N ASN A 76 4.52 12.17 -3.49
CA ASN A 76 5.32 11.54 -4.55
C ASN A 76 6.62 12.30 -4.76
N TYR A 77 7.70 11.54 -4.91
CA TYR A 77 9.00 12.04 -5.31
C TYR A 77 9.49 11.21 -6.50
N SER A 78 9.88 11.89 -7.57
CA SER A 78 10.36 11.27 -8.78
C SER A 78 11.64 11.96 -9.25
N ALA A 79 12.63 11.19 -9.67
CA ALA A 79 13.92 11.71 -10.12
C ALA A 79 14.23 11.28 -11.56
N ASP A 80 14.85 12.18 -12.32
CA ASP A 80 15.52 11.86 -13.58
C ASP A 80 17.03 11.73 -13.33
N TRP A 81 17.42 10.54 -12.87
CA TRP A 81 18.78 10.26 -12.40
C TRP A 81 19.87 10.47 -13.45
N VAL A 82 19.52 10.43 -14.74
CA VAL A 82 20.48 10.49 -15.85
C VAL A 82 20.22 11.68 -16.78
N GLY A 83 19.32 12.61 -16.41
CA GLY A 83 19.00 13.79 -17.23
C GLY A 83 18.43 13.43 -18.61
N SER A 84 17.72 12.30 -18.72
CA SER A 84 17.21 11.75 -19.99
C SER A 84 15.73 12.05 -20.24
N GLY A 85 15.07 12.76 -19.32
CA GLY A 85 13.62 12.93 -19.28
C GLY A 85 12.86 11.67 -18.85
N LYS A 86 13.56 10.66 -18.31
CA LYS A 86 12.95 9.41 -17.82
C LYS A 86 12.98 9.38 -16.31
N TYR A 87 11.80 9.54 -15.73
CA TYR A 87 11.60 9.60 -14.29
C TYR A 87 11.49 8.20 -13.67
N SER A 88 11.84 8.09 -12.41
CA SER A 88 11.60 6.91 -11.57
C SER A 88 11.28 7.35 -10.15
N LEU A 89 10.49 6.54 -9.43
CA LEU A 89 10.16 6.79 -8.02
C LEU A 89 11.45 6.93 -7.20
N SER A 90 11.66 8.09 -6.60
CA SER A 90 12.82 8.42 -5.75
C SER A 90 12.46 8.58 -4.27
N GLY A 91 11.18 8.53 -3.93
CA GLY A 91 10.66 8.52 -2.56
C GLY A 91 9.14 8.61 -2.53
N GLY A 92 8.55 8.26 -1.40
CA GLY A 92 7.11 8.35 -1.18
C GLY A 92 6.34 7.26 -1.91
N PHE A 93 5.23 7.61 -2.54
CA PHE A 93 4.26 6.66 -3.05
C PHE A 93 4.03 6.85 -4.55
N THR A 94 3.64 5.79 -5.26
CA THR A 94 3.07 5.87 -6.61
C THR A 94 1.94 4.87 -6.74
N TYR A 95 0.86 5.24 -7.43
CA TYR A 95 -0.08 4.23 -7.93
C TYR A 95 0.42 3.68 -9.27
N THR A 96 0.37 2.36 -9.42
CA THR A 96 0.93 1.64 -10.56
C THR A 96 0.07 0.44 -10.95
N ASN A 97 0.17 0.02 -12.21
CA ASN A 97 -0.37 -1.24 -12.74
C ASN A 97 0.73 -2.14 -13.32
N LYS A 98 1.98 -1.99 -12.87
CA LYS A 98 3.09 -2.86 -13.29
C LYS A 98 2.85 -4.31 -12.90
N THR A 99 3.33 -5.22 -13.73
CA THR A 99 3.09 -6.67 -13.58
C THR A 99 4.38 -7.50 -13.55
N ASP A 100 5.55 -6.86 -13.63
CA ASP A 100 6.84 -7.56 -13.68
C ASP A 100 7.24 -8.13 -12.31
N ILE A 101 7.07 -9.45 -12.18
CA ILE A 101 7.41 -10.24 -10.99
C ILE A 101 8.76 -10.98 -11.10
N THR A 102 9.56 -10.66 -12.12
CA THR A 102 10.77 -11.43 -12.46
C THR A 102 12.06 -10.62 -12.45
N THR A 103 12.02 -9.32 -12.75
CA THR A 103 13.23 -8.48 -12.80
C THR A 103 13.66 -8.00 -11.40
N THR A 104 14.96 -8.07 -11.11
CA THR A 104 15.57 -7.85 -9.77
C THR A 104 15.60 -6.41 -9.28
N ASN A 105 14.83 -5.50 -9.89
CA ASN A 105 14.64 -4.11 -9.45
C ASN A 105 13.22 -3.60 -9.76
N SER A 106 12.30 -4.49 -10.11
CA SER A 106 10.93 -4.13 -10.42
C SER A 106 10.20 -3.65 -9.15
N ILE A 107 9.58 -2.47 -9.25
CA ILE A 107 8.76 -1.90 -8.18
C ILE A 107 7.35 -2.51 -8.12
N ALA A 108 7.01 -3.43 -9.03
CA ALA A 108 5.70 -4.06 -9.04
C ALA A 108 5.45 -4.81 -7.73
N ALA A 109 4.20 -4.93 -7.30
CA ALA A 109 3.85 -5.87 -6.25
C ALA A 109 4.25 -7.29 -6.70
N ILE A 110 4.81 -8.11 -5.81
CA ILE A 110 5.20 -9.49 -6.15
C ILE A 110 4.01 -10.37 -6.57
N THR A 111 2.79 -9.94 -6.25
CA THR A 111 1.54 -10.54 -6.73
C THR A 111 1.25 -10.27 -8.21
N GLY A 112 1.93 -9.28 -8.80
CA GLY A 112 1.76 -8.82 -10.18
C GLY A 112 0.47 -8.03 -10.45
N LYS A 113 -0.34 -7.77 -9.41
CA LYS A 113 -1.63 -7.06 -9.49
C LYS A 113 -2.11 -6.60 -8.11
N GLY A 114 -3.10 -5.70 -8.10
CA GLY A 114 -3.79 -5.26 -6.89
C GLY A 114 -4.66 -6.37 -6.27
N VAL A 115 -5.22 -6.09 -5.09
CA VAL A 115 -6.12 -7.00 -4.38
C VAL A 115 -7.42 -7.17 -5.17
N ASN A 116 -7.98 -6.04 -5.64
CA ASN A 116 -9.22 -5.99 -6.43
C ASN A 116 -9.02 -5.16 -7.70
N GLY A 117 -8.29 -5.72 -8.67
CA GLY A 117 -8.00 -5.10 -9.96
C GLY A 117 -6.50 -5.00 -10.23
N ASP A 118 -6.15 -4.16 -11.20
CA ASP A 118 -4.76 -4.11 -11.70
C ASP A 118 -3.94 -3.00 -11.05
N THR A 119 -4.59 -1.98 -10.46
CA THR A 119 -3.92 -0.83 -9.85
C THR A 119 -3.75 -1.00 -8.35
N TYR A 120 -2.58 -0.65 -7.84
CA TYR A 120 -2.20 -0.66 -6.43
C TYR A 120 -1.16 0.43 -6.17
N VAL A 121 -0.73 0.61 -4.91
CA VAL A 121 0.32 1.56 -4.54
C VAL A 121 1.64 0.83 -4.30
N THR A 122 2.74 1.37 -4.81
CA THR A 122 4.09 1.03 -4.35
C THR A 122 4.68 2.23 -3.61
N ALA A 123 5.35 1.94 -2.50
CA ALA A 123 6.04 2.91 -1.68
C ALA A 123 7.56 2.68 -1.71
N PHE A 124 8.32 3.76 -1.70
CA PHE A 124 9.76 3.78 -1.48
C PHE A 124 10.09 4.66 -0.27
N ILE A 125 10.65 4.06 0.77
CA ILE A 125 11.08 4.76 1.98
C ILE A 125 12.57 5.09 1.85
N ASP A 126 12.88 6.28 1.34
CA ASP A 126 14.24 6.71 1.01
C ASP A 126 15.18 6.93 2.21
N GLY A 127 14.64 6.92 3.43
CA GLY A 127 15.39 7.13 4.68
C GLY A 127 15.87 8.56 4.92
N MET A 128 15.62 9.49 3.98
CA MET A 128 16.03 10.89 4.04
C MET A 128 14.86 11.82 4.31
N ASN A 129 13.70 11.53 3.73
CA ASN A 129 12.49 12.33 3.83
C ASN A 129 11.40 11.56 4.57
N GLN A 130 10.60 12.27 5.35
CA GLN A 130 9.37 11.69 5.89
C GLN A 130 8.26 11.78 4.84
N HIS A 131 7.90 10.64 4.27
CA HIS A 131 6.79 10.51 3.33
C HIS A 131 5.50 10.17 4.07
N ALA A 132 4.41 10.87 3.75
CA ALA A 132 3.13 10.70 4.43
C ALA A 132 1.97 10.45 3.46
N ILE A 133 0.95 9.77 3.99
CA ILE A 133 -0.40 9.81 3.44
C ILE A 133 -1.22 10.68 4.40
N LYS A 134 -1.85 11.70 3.85
CA LYS A 134 -2.69 12.68 4.57
C LYS A 134 -4.13 12.57 4.09
N PHE A 135 -5.04 13.21 4.80
CA PHE A 135 -6.43 13.28 4.39
C PHE A 135 -6.78 14.66 3.81
N ALA A 136 -7.62 14.68 2.79
CA ALA A 136 -8.08 15.91 2.16
C ALA A 136 -8.72 16.85 3.19
N ASN A 137 -8.61 18.16 2.94
CA ASN A 137 -9.10 19.23 3.83
C ASN A 137 -8.51 19.19 5.25
N ASN A 138 -7.36 18.55 5.45
CA ASN A 138 -6.74 18.33 6.76
C ASN A 138 -7.68 17.61 7.74
N ALA A 139 -8.52 16.71 7.23
CA ALA A 139 -9.39 15.89 8.05
C ALA A 139 -8.60 14.88 8.90
N SER A 140 -9.24 14.38 9.94
CA SER A 140 -8.70 13.29 10.76
C SER A 140 -9.69 12.12 10.75
N HIS A 141 -9.17 10.91 10.60
CA HIS A 141 -9.99 9.69 10.50
C HIS A 141 -9.45 8.58 11.39
N LYS A 142 -10.32 7.64 11.74
CA LYS A 142 -9.88 6.35 12.26
C LYS A 142 -9.52 5.43 11.10
N LEU A 143 -8.37 4.78 11.21
CA LEU A 143 -7.91 3.83 10.21
C LEU A 143 -8.48 2.47 10.54
N LYS A 144 -9.01 1.78 9.52
CA LYS A 144 -9.54 0.42 9.66
C LYS A 144 -8.48 -0.60 9.30
N SER A 145 -8.01 -0.57 8.05
CA SER A 145 -7.11 -1.58 7.53
C SER A 145 -6.42 -1.16 6.25
N ALA A 146 -5.39 -1.90 5.86
CA ALA A 146 -4.83 -1.89 4.50
C ALA A 146 -4.24 -3.27 4.17
N TYR A 147 -4.14 -3.58 2.88
CA TYR A 147 -3.39 -4.75 2.43
C TYR A 147 -1.94 -4.36 2.14
N PHE A 148 -1.01 -5.22 2.53
CA PHE A 148 0.42 -5.05 2.27
C PHE A 148 1.03 -6.31 1.65
N THR A 149 2.03 -6.14 0.80
CA THR A 149 2.88 -7.21 0.25
C THR A 149 4.26 -6.65 -0.10
N ASN A 150 5.22 -7.53 -0.39
CA ASN A 150 6.52 -7.12 -0.92
C ASN A 150 6.39 -6.60 -2.36
N THR A 151 7.29 -5.69 -2.75
CA THR A 151 7.58 -5.49 -4.17
C THR A 151 8.37 -6.67 -4.71
N THR A 152 8.42 -6.82 -6.04
CA THR A 152 9.29 -7.77 -6.73
C THR A 152 10.75 -7.57 -6.35
N TYR A 153 11.22 -6.32 -6.29
CA TYR A 153 12.59 -6.01 -5.89
C TYR A 153 12.91 -6.54 -4.49
N SER A 154 12.16 -6.11 -3.47
CA SER A 154 12.40 -6.54 -2.08
C SER A 154 12.25 -8.06 -1.92
N TYR A 155 11.25 -8.66 -2.57
CA TYR A 155 11.04 -10.12 -2.52
C TYR A 155 12.20 -10.90 -3.13
N LEU A 156 12.63 -10.58 -4.35
CA LEU A 156 13.69 -11.31 -5.04
C LEU A 156 15.04 -11.10 -4.36
N SER A 157 15.29 -9.88 -3.89
CA SER A 157 16.49 -9.53 -3.14
C SER A 157 16.62 -10.36 -1.86
N MET A 158 15.56 -10.44 -1.04
CA MET A 158 15.54 -11.32 0.14
C MET A 158 15.63 -12.80 -0.23
N LYS A 159 14.90 -13.24 -1.27
CA LYS A 159 14.81 -14.67 -1.64
C LYS A 159 16.10 -15.24 -2.21
N ASN A 160 16.81 -14.47 -3.02
CA ASN A 160 17.96 -14.95 -3.80
C ASN A 160 19.29 -14.32 -3.33
N GLY A 161 19.24 -13.22 -2.58
CA GLY A 161 20.38 -12.33 -2.41
C GLY A 161 20.67 -11.52 -3.68
N ASP A 162 21.47 -10.46 -3.52
CA ASP A 162 22.06 -9.68 -4.60
C ASP A 162 23.42 -9.10 -4.16
N ASN A 163 23.95 -8.10 -4.88
CA ASN A 163 25.24 -7.50 -4.56
C ASN A 163 25.27 -6.77 -3.21
N ASN A 164 24.11 -6.34 -2.71
CA ASN A 164 23.98 -5.57 -1.47
C ASN A 164 23.28 -6.38 -0.37
N THR A 165 22.25 -7.13 -0.74
CA THR A 165 21.36 -7.84 0.20
C THR A 165 21.76 -9.31 0.29
N LYS A 166 21.88 -9.83 1.50
CA LYS A 166 22.09 -11.27 1.67
C LYS A 166 20.80 -12.04 1.42
N GLN A 167 20.93 -13.30 1.01
CA GLN A 167 19.79 -14.20 1.01
C GLN A 167 19.26 -14.39 2.44
N PHE A 168 17.95 -14.26 2.63
CA PHE A 168 17.28 -14.42 3.92
C PHE A 168 17.20 -15.88 4.34
N THR A 169 17.40 -16.09 5.64
CA THR A 169 17.25 -17.36 6.34
C THR A 169 16.10 -17.30 7.35
N ALA A 170 15.88 -18.37 8.13
CA ALA A 170 14.82 -18.40 9.13
C ALA A 170 14.98 -17.33 10.23
N ASP A 171 16.22 -16.89 10.50
CA ASP A 171 16.52 -15.87 11.51
C ASP A 171 16.34 -14.44 11.00
N ASP A 172 16.08 -14.27 9.70
CA ASP A 172 15.96 -12.97 9.06
C ASP A 172 14.54 -12.44 9.03
N TRP A 173 14.42 -11.12 9.05
CA TRP A 173 13.14 -10.43 9.05
C TRP A 173 13.20 -9.11 8.31
N PHE A 174 12.07 -8.72 7.74
CA PHE A 174 11.84 -7.42 7.11
C PHE A 174 10.51 -6.87 7.62
N LYS A 175 10.55 -5.72 8.27
CA LYS A 175 9.43 -5.16 9.06
C LYS A 175 9.04 -3.79 8.54
N LEU A 176 7.75 -3.63 8.29
CA LEU A 176 7.05 -2.38 8.05
C LEU A 176 6.44 -1.89 9.37
N THR A 177 6.79 -0.67 9.77
CA THR A 177 6.14 0.02 10.89
C THR A 177 5.28 1.14 10.33
N ILE A 178 3.96 1.06 10.57
CA ILE A 178 2.98 2.08 10.23
C ILE A 178 2.78 2.96 11.48
N THR A 179 2.99 4.26 11.35
CA THR A 179 2.83 5.22 12.45
C THR A 179 1.69 6.18 12.14
N GLY A 180 0.73 6.28 13.06
CA GLY A 180 -0.36 7.25 13.02
C GLY A 180 0.03 8.51 13.79
N SER A 181 -0.40 9.67 13.30
CA SER A 181 -0.20 10.94 14.01
C SER A 181 -1.42 11.85 13.90
N LEU A 182 -1.65 12.65 14.93
CA LEU A 182 -2.64 13.72 14.97
C LEU A 182 -1.96 14.99 15.46
N THR A 183 -1.99 16.06 14.69
CA THR A 183 -1.32 17.34 15.00
C THR A 183 0.16 17.14 15.35
N ASP A 184 0.86 16.35 14.51
CA ASP A 184 2.27 15.95 14.66
C ASP A 184 2.61 15.14 15.93
N LYS A 185 1.62 14.67 16.68
CA LYS A 185 1.82 13.75 17.80
C LYS A 185 1.46 12.34 17.40
N GLU A 186 2.34 11.40 17.68
CA GLU A 186 2.09 9.97 17.51
C GLU A 186 0.87 9.53 18.33
N THR A 187 -0.06 8.85 17.69
CA THR A 187 -1.28 8.31 18.31
C THR A 187 -1.23 6.80 18.48
N GLY A 188 -0.46 6.11 17.63
CA GLY A 188 -0.25 4.68 17.68
C GLY A 188 0.69 4.18 16.60
N LYS A 189 1.08 2.91 16.74
CA LYS A 189 1.93 2.19 15.79
C LYS A 189 1.40 0.79 15.54
N VAL A 190 1.55 0.32 14.32
CA VAL A 190 1.31 -1.06 13.93
C VAL A 190 2.56 -1.60 13.24
N ASP A 191 3.06 -2.73 13.72
CA ASP A 191 4.18 -3.44 13.11
C ASP A 191 3.65 -4.61 12.27
N PHE A 192 4.13 -4.73 11.05
CA PHE A 192 3.83 -5.81 10.12
C PHE A 192 5.13 -6.38 9.53
N TYR A 193 5.27 -7.70 9.52
CA TYR A 193 6.45 -8.35 8.96
C TYR A 193 6.19 -8.78 7.52
N LEU A 194 6.92 -8.19 6.58
CA LEU A 194 6.97 -8.58 5.17
C LEU A 194 7.81 -9.86 4.96
N ALA A 195 8.74 -10.12 5.87
CA ALA A 195 9.43 -11.39 6.01
C ALA A 195 9.73 -11.67 7.48
N LYS A 196 9.58 -12.92 7.92
CA LYS A 196 9.96 -13.41 9.26
C LYS A 196 9.85 -14.93 9.33
N ASP A 197 10.65 -15.58 10.18
CA ASP A 197 10.55 -17.00 10.52
C ASP A 197 10.59 -17.91 9.27
N GLY A 198 11.45 -17.56 8.31
CA GLY A 198 11.62 -18.28 7.04
C GLY A 198 10.53 -18.05 5.99
N THR A 199 9.55 -17.20 6.29
CA THR A 199 8.50 -16.80 5.35
C THR A 199 8.81 -15.42 4.79
N ILE A 200 8.80 -15.30 3.45
CA ILE A 200 8.81 -14.01 2.74
C ILE A 200 7.45 -13.89 2.05
N ILE A 201 6.65 -12.90 2.46
CA ILE A 201 5.27 -12.76 1.99
C ILE A 201 5.26 -12.44 0.48
N ASN A 202 4.51 -13.21 -0.29
CA ASN A 202 4.28 -13.00 -1.72
C ASN A 202 2.80 -12.88 -2.12
N THR A 203 1.94 -12.68 -1.12
CA THR A 203 0.50 -12.48 -1.28
C THR A 203 0.07 -11.25 -0.51
N TRP A 204 -1.03 -10.63 -0.92
CA TRP A 204 -1.64 -9.56 -0.15
C TRP A 204 -2.07 -10.04 1.24
N THR A 205 -1.62 -9.33 2.27
CA THR A 205 -2.00 -9.60 3.66
C THR A 205 -2.76 -8.40 4.21
N LEU A 206 -3.99 -8.63 4.69
CA LEU A 206 -4.79 -7.62 5.35
C LEU A 206 -4.21 -7.35 6.75
N VAL A 207 -3.96 -6.08 7.05
CA VAL A 207 -3.46 -5.63 8.35
C VAL A 207 -4.48 -4.69 8.97
N ASP A 208 -4.84 -4.96 10.22
CA ASP A 208 -5.67 -4.10 11.05
C ASP A 208 -4.86 -2.86 11.49
N LEU A 209 -5.42 -1.67 11.23
CA LEU A 209 -4.81 -0.38 11.54
C LEU A 209 -5.57 0.39 12.63
N SER A 210 -6.59 -0.22 13.25
CA SER A 210 -7.41 0.40 14.29
C SER A 210 -6.60 0.88 15.51
N ALA A 211 -5.49 0.20 15.81
CA ALA A 211 -4.56 0.58 16.88
C ALA A 211 -3.85 1.93 16.66
N LEU A 212 -3.92 2.51 15.46
CA LEU A 212 -3.39 3.86 15.18
C LEU A 212 -4.28 4.97 15.78
N GLY A 213 -5.52 4.67 16.15
CA GLY A 213 -6.47 5.66 16.65
C GLY A 213 -6.95 6.65 15.57
N THR A 214 -7.30 7.85 15.98
CA THR A 214 -7.68 8.95 15.07
C THR A 214 -6.45 9.73 14.65
N VAL A 215 -6.23 9.86 13.33
CA VAL A 215 -4.99 10.41 12.76
C VAL A 215 -5.30 11.40 11.64
N ASP A 216 -4.46 12.42 11.45
CA ASP A 216 -4.48 13.32 10.29
C ASP A 216 -3.41 12.96 9.24
N LYS A 217 -2.44 12.11 9.63
CA LYS A 217 -1.45 11.52 8.73
C LYS A 217 -1.00 10.13 9.18
N ILE A 218 -0.59 9.32 8.21
CA ILE A 218 0.15 8.08 8.43
C ILE A 218 1.51 8.12 7.73
N THR A 219 2.54 7.62 8.40
CA THR A 219 3.90 7.49 7.89
C THR A 219 4.39 6.06 8.04
N PHE A 220 5.44 5.72 7.29
CA PHE A 220 5.96 4.36 7.22
C PHE A 220 7.47 4.36 7.43
N SER A 221 7.97 3.34 8.11
CA SER A 221 9.38 3.01 8.13
C SER A 221 9.59 1.53 7.84
N LEU A 222 10.72 1.22 7.21
CA LEU A 222 11.15 -0.14 6.96
C LEU A 222 12.44 -0.41 7.75
N SER A 223 12.52 -1.62 8.29
CA SER A 223 13.71 -2.12 8.99
C SER A 223 13.91 -3.60 8.66
N SER A 224 15.16 -4.06 8.71
CA SER A 224 15.54 -5.42 8.34
C SER A 224 16.56 -5.98 9.33
N SER A 225 16.70 -7.30 9.40
CA SER A 225 17.87 -7.95 10.01
C SER A 225 19.14 -7.76 9.17
N ASP A 226 19.00 -7.52 7.87
CA ASP A 226 20.11 -7.31 6.94
C ASP A 226 20.51 -5.82 6.87
N ASN A 227 21.56 -5.47 7.62
CA ASN A 227 22.11 -4.12 7.68
C ASN A 227 23.63 -4.14 7.41
N GLY A 228 24.09 -3.14 6.67
CA GLY A 228 25.51 -2.83 6.47
C GLY A 228 25.91 -1.53 7.18
N GLU A 229 27.08 -1.01 6.84
CA GLU A 229 27.64 0.23 7.41
C GLU A 229 26.75 1.46 7.16
N TRP A 230 26.03 1.46 6.03
CA TRP A 230 25.22 2.59 5.56
C TRP A 230 23.73 2.46 5.86
N GLY A 231 23.34 1.46 6.66
CA GLY A 231 21.95 1.17 7.01
C GLY A 231 21.45 -0.14 6.42
N MET A 232 20.14 -0.23 6.21
CA MET A 232 19.48 -1.42 5.71
C MET A 232 19.93 -1.74 4.28
N ASN A 233 20.39 -2.98 4.04
CA ASN A 233 20.77 -3.43 2.70
C ASN A 233 19.54 -3.83 1.88
N THR A 234 18.54 -4.43 2.54
CA THR A 234 17.29 -4.85 1.90
C THR A 234 16.59 -3.66 1.24
N PRO A 235 16.10 -3.78 -0.01
CA PRO A 235 15.45 -2.67 -0.70
C PRO A 235 14.25 -2.14 0.08
N ALA A 236 14.23 -0.83 0.34
CA ALA A 236 13.23 -0.16 1.17
C ALA A 236 11.90 0.10 0.44
N TYR A 237 11.36 -0.92 -0.23
CA TYR A 237 10.12 -0.87 -0.99
C TYR A 237 9.06 -1.82 -0.41
N PHE A 238 7.81 -1.42 -0.51
CA PHE A 238 6.66 -2.30 -0.26
C PHE A 238 5.48 -1.90 -1.15
N SER A 239 4.51 -2.79 -1.31
CA SER A 239 3.26 -2.48 -2.00
C SER A 239 2.09 -2.50 -1.01
N MET A 240 1.12 -1.63 -1.26
CA MET A 240 -0.08 -1.43 -0.46
C MET A 240 -1.32 -1.34 -1.37
N ASP A 241 -2.45 -1.81 -0.88
CA ASP A 241 -3.74 -1.64 -1.55
C ASP A 241 -4.89 -1.53 -0.54
N GLN A 242 -6.02 -0.95 -0.97
CA GLN A 242 -7.27 -0.81 -0.21
C GLN A 242 -7.10 -0.25 1.22
N LEU A 243 -6.31 0.83 1.34
CA LEU A 243 -6.28 1.61 2.58
C LEU A 243 -7.69 2.11 2.90
N THR A 244 -8.19 1.76 4.08
CA THR A 244 -9.59 1.95 4.46
C THR A 244 -9.70 2.71 5.77
N ILE A 245 -10.59 3.71 5.82
CA ILE A 245 -10.95 4.46 7.02
C ILE A 245 -12.40 4.17 7.44
N GLU A 246 -12.70 4.46 8.70
CA GLU A 246 -14.07 4.56 9.22
C GLU A 246 -14.57 6.00 9.09
N LEU A 247 -15.86 6.16 8.74
CA LEU A 247 -16.61 7.42 8.70
C LEU A 247 -17.23 7.77 10.06
#